data_AF-A0A662IJR8-F1
#
_entry.id   AF-A0A662IJR8-F1
#
_cell.length_a   1.000
_cell.length_b   1.000
_cell.length_c   1.000
_cell.angle_alpha   90.00
_cell.angle_beta   90.00
_cell.angle_gamma   90.00
#
_symmetry.space_group_name_H-M   'P 1'
#
loop_
_entity.id
_entity.type
_entity.pdbx_description
1 polymer ?
#
loop_
_entity_poly.entity_id
_entity_poly.type
_entity_poly.pdbx_seq_one_letter_code
_entity_poly.pdbx_strand_id
1 'polypeptide(L)'
;EKYKDDYKNWFVPRDWFKEGAHECIRPTRPIDALTLQRLIMDGSITTIIPLTMRHYRLYDLIFKRFVASQMKKAVVVRAKYKFKLEINDTPYIAEYEGIVDVKDPGFLDVLGYRKLKKLEVGDKLKIEEVEIRRTSKVPLYREGDVVRLMKERGIGRPSTYSKIIEGLIRHRYVIKNKWGGLIATGLGREVYNYLAKRFGDLVSESTTRDLEEKMTLIEMGKVDYQSVLRVMADQLDELLKGAEKIGPISK
;
A
#
# COMPACT_ATOMS: atom_id res chain seq x y z
N GLU A 1 6.85 28.96 2.74
CA GLU A 1 7.70 30.01 3.35
C GLU A 1 9.07 29.52 3.80
N LYS A 2 9.16 28.44 4.58
CA LYS A 2 10.44 27.90 5.12
C LYS A 2 11.62 27.82 4.12
N TYR A 3 11.37 27.47 2.87
CA TYR A 3 12.43 27.29 1.86
C TYR A 3 12.60 28.46 0.89
N LYS A 4 11.87 29.56 1.06
CA LYS A 4 11.74 30.61 0.04
C LYS A 4 13.09 31.21 -0.37
N ASP A 5 13.94 31.50 0.59
CA ASP A 5 15.20 32.22 0.36
C ASP A 5 16.33 31.31 -0.13
N ASP A 6 16.20 29.99 0.06
CA ASP A 6 17.23 28.99 -0.26
C ASP A 6 16.72 27.87 -1.20
N TYR A 7 15.60 28.11 -1.88
CA TYR A 7 14.88 27.04 -2.60
C TYR A 7 15.74 26.31 -3.63
N LYS A 8 16.73 27.00 -4.24
CA LYS A 8 17.65 26.43 -5.22
C LYS A 8 18.51 25.30 -4.65
N ASN A 9 18.86 25.37 -3.37
CA ASN A 9 19.64 24.32 -2.71
C ASN A 9 18.76 23.14 -2.26
N TRP A 10 17.47 23.37 -2.05
CA TRP A 10 16.52 22.34 -1.64
C TRP A 10 15.89 21.61 -2.82
N PHE A 11 15.61 22.32 -3.90
CA PHE A 11 14.89 21.82 -5.06
C PHE A 11 15.82 21.06 -6.00
N VAL A 12 15.47 19.80 -6.26
CA VAL A 12 16.14 18.96 -7.25
C VAL A 12 15.04 18.38 -8.14
N PRO A 13 14.88 18.89 -9.38
CA PRO A 13 13.85 18.40 -10.28
C PRO A 13 14.13 16.94 -10.62
N ARG A 14 13.09 16.10 -10.53
CA ARG A 14 13.17 14.68 -10.86
C ARG A 14 11.91 14.28 -11.61
N ASP A 15 12.09 13.72 -12.79
CA ASP A 15 10.98 13.29 -13.65
C ASP A 15 10.38 11.94 -13.22
N TRP A 16 11.12 11.16 -12.42
CA TRP A 16 10.70 9.86 -11.84
C TRP A 16 10.17 8.83 -12.86
N PHE A 17 10.52 8.99 -14.15
CA PHE A 17 9.88 8.32 -15.26
C PHE A 17 9.69 6.81 -15.05
N LYS A 18 8.43 6.38 -15.20
CA LYS A 18 8.02 4.99 -15.39
C LYS A 18 6.98 5.00 -16.50
N GLU A 19 7.09 4.08 -17.44
CA GLU A 19 6.11 3.91 -18.52
C GLU A 19 4.69 3.85 -17.94
N GLY A 20 3.83 4.77 -18.36
CA GLY A 20 2.50 4.98 -17.79
C GLY A 20 1.71 6.04 -18.55
N ALA A 21 0.38 5.90 -18.57
CA ALA A 21 -0.52 6.74 -19.37
C ALA A 21 -0.68 8.19 -18.85
N HIS A 22 -0.31 8.44 -17.58
CA HIS A 22 -0.57 9.70 -16.89
C HIS A 22 0.56 10.10 -15.94
N GLU A 23 0.50 11.34 -15.45
CA GLU A 23 1.34 11.83 -14.37
C GLU A 23 0.98 11.21 -13.01
N CYS A 24 1.88 11.35 -12.03
CA CYS A 24 1.62 10.93 -10.66
C CYS A 24 0.56 11.83 -9.98
N ILE A 25 -0.07 11.31 -8.91
CA ILE A 25 -0.98 12.11 -8.08
C ILE A 25 -0.17 13.18 -7.34
N ARG A 26 -0.42 14.45 -7.65
CA ARG A 26 0.31 15.61 -7.12
C ARG A 26 -0.62 16.80 -6.91
N PRO A 27 -0.26 17.76 -6.04
CA PRO A 27 -0.95 19.05 -5.99
C PRO A 27 -0.78 19.79 -7.33
N THR A 28 -1.82 20.53 -7.74
CA THR A 28 -1.81 21.38 -8.94
C THR A 28 -1.39 22.82 -8.65
N ARG A 29 -1.42 23.22 -7.37
CA ARG A 29 -0.99 24.55 -6.90
C ARG A 29 0.01 24.38 -5.75
N PRO A 30 1.01 25.27 -5.62
CA PRO A 30 2.03 25.19 -4.57
C PRO A 30 1.50 25.71 -3.23
N ILE A 31 0.40 25.13 -2.73
CA ILE A 31 -0.30 25.55 -1.51
C ILE A 31 -0.32 24.35 -0.56
N ASP A 32 0.26 24.46 0.63
CA ASP A 32 0.20 23.37 1.61
C ASP A 32 -1.19 23.26 2.25
N ALA A 33 -1.42 22.19 3.03
CA ALA A 33 -2.73 21.92 3.60
C ALA A 33 -3.21 23.01 4.58
N LEU A 34 -2.31 23.63 5.34
CA LEU A 34 -2.67 24.66 6.31
C LEU A 34 -3.00 25.96 5.59
N THR A 35 -2.21 26.35 4.59
CA THR A 35 -2.53 27.50 3.74
C THR A 35 -3.85 27.28 3.00
N LEU A 36 -4.08 26.08 2.45
CA LEU A 36 -5.33 25.75 1.77
C LEU A 36 -6.53 25.91 2.72
N GLN A 37 -6.41 25.41 3.96
CA GLN A 37 -7.46 25.55 4.95
C GLN A 37 -7.77 27.03 5.27
N ARG A 38 -6.73 27.87 5.45
CA ARG A 38 -6.89 29.30 5.71
C ARG A 38 -7.59 30.02 4.55
N LEU A 39 -7.14 29.76 3.32
CA LEU A 39 -7.71 30.35 2.11
C LEU A 39 -9.17 29.94 1.87
N ILE A 40 -9.58 28.76 2.35
CA ILE A 40 -10.98 28.35 2.30
C ILE A 40 -11.78 29.04 3.41
N MET A 41 -11.20 29.19 4.61
CA MET A 41 -11.85 29.86 5.75
C MET A 41 -12.07 31.36 5.53
N ASP A 42 -11.13 32.04 4.88
CA ASP A 42 -11.22 33.48 4.59
C ASP A 42 -12.01 33.79 3.30
N GLY A 43 -12.48 32.76 2.59
CA GLY A 43 -13.28 32.88 1.37
C GLY A 43 -12.47 33.12 0.08
N SER A 44 -11.14 33.14 0.14
CA SER A 44 -10.27 33.30 -1.03
C SER A 44 -10.35 32.13 -2.03
N ILE A 45 -10.65 30.92 -1.53
CA ILE A 45 -10.89 29.71 -2.32
C ILE A 45 -12.26 29.15 -1.95
N THR A 46 -13.12 29.01 -2.94
CA THR A 46 -14.40 28.32 -2.80
C THR A 46 -14.28 26.88 -3.28
N THR A 47 -14.93 25.95 -2.58
CA THR A 47 -14.98 24.53 -2.95
C THR A 47 -16.41 24.11 -3.23
N ILE A 48 -16.58 23.18 -4.18
CA ILE A 48 -17.91 22.65 -4.57
C ILE A 48 -18.59 21.96 -3.38
N ILE A 49 -17.79 21.27 -2.56
CA ILE A 49 -18.24 20.62 -1.33
C ILE A 49 -17.41 21.14 -0.15
N PRO A 50 -17.97 21.18 1.07
CA PRO A 50 -17.19 21.44 2.27
C PRO A 50 -16.10 20.37 2.46
N LEU A 51 -14.85 20.80 2.63
CA LEU A 51 -13.75 19.88 2.88
C LEU A 51 -13.71 19.46 4.36
N THR A 52 -13.84 18.16 4.60
CA THR A 52 -13.64 17.59 5.93
C THR A 52 -12.17 17.47 6.30
N MET A 53 -11.87 17.28 7.60
CA MET A 53 -10.50 17.07 8.09
C MET A 53 -9.78 15.88 7.43
N ARG A 54 -10.52 14.87 6.93
CA ARG A 54 -9.93 13.74 6.19
C ARG A 54 -9.39 14.18 4.83
N HIS A 55 -10.06 15.10 4.14
CA HIS A 55 -9.58 15.66 2.88
C HIS A 55 -8.27 16.42 3.08
N TYR A 56 -8.21 17.29 4.09
CA TYR A 56 -6.98 18.04 4.41
C TYR A 56 -5.82 17.11 4.77
N ARG A 57 -6.06 16.06 5.57
CA ARG A 57 -5.02 15.08 5.92
C ARG A 57 -4.50 14.29 4.72
N LEU A 58 -5.40 13.89 3.82
CA LEU A 58 -5.02 13.20 2.58
C LEU A 58 -4.24 14.15 1.66
N TYR A 59 -4.70 15.39 1.52
CA TYR A 59 -4.01 16.42 0.75
C TYR A 59 -2.62 16.71 1.31
N ASP A 60 -2.48 16.86 2.64
CA ASP A 60 -1.18 17.04 3.30
C ASP A 60 -0.22 15.89 3.01
N LEU A 61 -0.70 14.65 3.06
CA LEU A 61 0.09 13.47 2.70
C LEU A 61 0.57 13.51 1.25
N ILE A 62 -0.33 13.82 0.31
CA ILE A 62 -0.01 13.94 -1.13
C ILE A 62 1.01 15.06 -1.34
N PHE A 63 0.75 16.24 -0.76
CA PHE A 63 1.60 17.41 -0.87
C PHE A 63 3.00 17.14 -0.36
N LYS A 64 3.13 16.63 0.88
CA LYS A 64 4.42 16.29 1.49
C LYS A 64 5.18 15.24 0.68
N ARG A 65 4.48 14.21 0.19
CA ARG A 65 5.10 13.17 -0.64
C ARG A 65 5.62 13.72 -1.96
N PHE A 66 4.84 14.55 -2.63
CA PHE A 66 5.23 15.20 -3.89
C PHE A 66 6.41 16.15 -3.70
N VAL A 67 6.33 17.07 -2.72
CA VAL A 67 7.41 18.02 -2.43
C VAL A 67 8.70 17.29 -2.07
N ALA A 68 8.64 16.30 -1.18
CA ALA A 68 9.79 15.48 -0.82
C ALA A 68 10.43 14.76 -2.03
N SER A 69 9.63 14.37 -3.03
CA SER A 69 10.14 13.74 -4.26
C SER A 69 10.99 14.69 -5.12
N GLN A 70 10.78 16.00 -4.99
CA GLN A 70 11.47 17.06 -5.72
C GLN A 70 12.53 17.77 -4.86
N MET A 71 12.89 17.19 -3.70
CA MET A 71 13.91 17.73 -2.81
C MET A 71 15.25 17.00 -2.97
N LYS A 72 16.33 17.64 -2.50
CA LYS A 72 17.65 17.00 -2.38
C LYS A 72 17.62 15.75 -1.50
N LYS A 73 18.59 14.85 -1.73
CA LYS A 73 18.76 13.62 -0.95
C LYS A 73 19.13 13.97 0.49
N ALA A 74 18.64 13.16 1.45
CA ALA A 74 19.09 13.23 2.83
C ALA A 74 20.45 12.54 3.00
N VAL A 75 21.33 13.11 3.82
CA VAL A 75 22.61 12.53 4.25
C VAL A 75 22.51 12.21 5.74
N VAL A 76 22.40 10.92 6.05
CA VAL A 76 22.17 10.43 7.41
C VAL A 76 23.22 9.40 7.81
N VAL A 77 23.50 9.32 9.11
CA VAL A 77 24.30 8.26 9.71
C VAL A 77 23.35 7.23 10.29
N ARG A 78 23.48 5.97 9.86
CA ARG A 78 22.72 4.84 10.39
C ARG A 78 23.61 3.98 11.26
N ALA A 79 23.06 3.44 12.33
CA ALA A 79 23.71 2.41 13.14
C ALA A 79 22.82 1.18 13.18
N LYS A 80 23.47 0.01 13.18
CA LYS A 80 22.85 -1.28 13.45
C LYS A 80 23.40 -1.79 14.78
N TYR A 81 22.54 -1.91 15.76
CA TYR A 81 22.86 -2.40 17.10
C TYR A 81 22.42 -3.85 17.25
N LYS A 82 23.23 -4.63 17.97
CA LYS A 82 22.88 -5.97 18.43
C LYS A 82 22.86 -5.96 19.95
N PHE A 83 21.68 -6.10 20.53
CA PHE A 83 21.50 -6.19 21.97
C PHE A 83 21.51 -7.65 22.38
N LYS A 84 22.42 -7.99 23.29
CA LYS A 84 22.37 -9.27 24.00
C LYS A 84 21.46 -9.09 25.21
N LEU A 85 20.43 -9.90 25.28
CA LEU A 85 19.45 -9.93 26.35
C LEU A 85 19.51 -11.32 26.97
N GLU A 86 19.34 -11.41 28.28
CA GLU A 86 19.23 -12.68 28.98
C GLU A 86 17.90 -12.68 29.71
N ILE A 87 17.02 -13.61 29.33
CA ILE A 87 15.67 -13.75 29.90
C ILE A 87 15.54 -15.20 30.35
N ASN A 88 15.40 -15.43 31.66
CA ASN A 88 15.33 -16.77 32.27
C ASN A 88 16.48 -17.69 31.80
N ASP A 89 17.73 -17.23 31.95
CA ASP A 89 18.95 -17.96 31.54
C ASP A 89 19.03 -18.33 30.05
N THR A 90 18.14 -17.77 29.22
CA THR A 90 18.14 -17.97 27.78
C THR A 90 18.68 -16.70 27.09
N PRO A 91 19.76 -16.79 26.30
CA PRO A 91 20.30 -15.66 25.58
C PRO A 91 19.44 -15.33 24.35
N TYR A 92 19.05 -14.07 24.23
CA TYR A 92 18.35 -13.50 23.08
C TYR A 92 19.21 -12.43 22.41
N ILE A 93 19.11 -12.35 21.08
CA ILE A 93 19.73 -11.29 20.28
C ILE A 93 18.62 -10.48 19.63
N ALA A 94 18.55 -9.20 19.97
CA ALA A 94 17.68 -8.24 19.29
C ALA A 94 18.54 -7.36 18.37
N GLU A 95 18.19 -7.31 17.10
CA GLU A 95 18.81 -6.39 16.14
C GLU A 95 17.93 -5.16 15.96
N TYR A 96 18.52 -3.98 16.02
CA TYR A 96 17.82 -2.72 15.79
C TYR A 96 18.63 -1.82 14.87
N GLU A 97 18.00 -1.24 13.85
CA GLU A 97 18.66 -0.36 12.90
C GLU A 97 17.88 0.94 12.74
N GLY A 98 18.59 2.07 12.71
CA GLY A 98 17.97 3.34 12.38
C GLY A 98 18.96 4.50 12.29
N ILE A 99 18.41 5.69 12.09
CA ILE A 99 19.16 6.94 11.94
C ILE A 99 19.66 7.38 13.32
N VAL A 100 20.96 7.48 13.51
CA VAL A 100 21.56 8.00 14.76
C VAL A 100 22.03 9.44 14.63
N ASP A 101 22.24 9.91 13.40
CA ASP A 101 22.59 11.29 13.13
C ASP A 101 22.15 11.75 11.74
N VAL A 102 21.96 13.06 11.57
CA VAL A 102 21.52 13.67 10.31
C VAL A 102 22.46 14.82 9.99
N LYS A 103 23.26 14.65 8.93
CA LYS A 103 24.19 15.68 8.44
C LYS A 103 23.48 16.66 7.53
N ASP A 104 22.59 16.15 6.68
CA ASP A 104 21.71 16.93 5.83
C ASP A 104 20.33 16.25 5.80
N PRO A 105 19.25 16.89 6.28
CA PRO A 105 17.93 16.28 6.32
C PRO A 105 17.32 16.09 4.92
N GLY A 106 17.66 16.91 3.92
CA GLY A 106 17.06 16.86 2.59
C GLY A 106 15.54 16.65 2.60
N PHE A 107 15.04 15.69 1.82
CA PHE A 107 13.61 15.34 1.79
C PHE A 107 13.02 14.86 3.14
N LEU A 108 13.84 14.44 4.11
CA LEU A 108 13.36 14.05 5.45
C LEU A 108 12.91 15.24 6.28
N ASP A 109 13.27 16.47 5.91
CA ASP A 109 12.73 17.67 6.59
C ASP A 109 11.20 17.75 6.43
N VAL A 110 10.67 17.29 5.29
CA VAL A 110 9.22 17.25 5.01
C VAL A 110 8.56 15.96 5.47
N LEU A 111 9.21 14.80 5.26
CA LEU A 111 8.64 13.50 5.63
C LEU A 111 8.81 13.14 7.10
N GLY A 112 9.71 13.83 7.81
CA GLY A 112 10.12 13.50 9.17
C GLY A 112 11.03 12.26 9.22
N TYR A 113 11.68 12.09 10.36
CA TYR A 113 12.51 10.93 10.67
C TYR A 113 12.55 10.68 12.18
N ARG A 114 12.82 9.44 12.58
CA ARG A 114 13.05 9.08 13.99
C ARG A 114 14.55 8.93 14.21
N LYS A 115 15.12 9.80 15.06
CA LYS A 115 16.52 9.71 15.51
C LYS A 115 16.61 8.72 16.67
N LEU A 116 17.52 7.77 16.58
CA LEU A 116 17.88 6.86 17.65
C LEU A 116 18.99 7.47 18.50
N LYS A 117 19.03 7.08 19.78
CA LYS A 117 20.16 7.40 20.63
C LYS A 117 21.41 6.72 20.06
N LYS A 118 22.51 7.47 19.99
CA LYS A 118 23.83 6.90 19.68
C LYS A 118 24.30 6.10 20.89
N LEU A 119 24.66 4.84 20.66
CA LEU A 119 25.15 3.92 21.68
C LEU A 119 26.52 3.41 21.27
N GLU A 120 27.34 3.10 22.26
CA GLU A 120 28.64 2.46 22.07
C GLU A 120 28.62 1.01 22.55
N VAL A 121 29.56 0.21 22.06
CA VAL A 121 29.67 -1.19 22.48
C VAL A 121 30.07 -1.21 23.96
N GLY A 122 29.27 -1.88 24.79
CA GLY A 122 29.48 -1.94 26.24
C GLY A 122 28.55 -1.04 27.03
N ASP A 123 27.78 -0.16 26.38
CA ASP A 123 26.74 0.63 27.05
C ASP A 123 25.74 -0.28 27.77
N LYS A 124 25.59 -0.07 29.08
CA LYS A 124 24.61 -0.78 29.89
C LYS A 124 23.26 -0.08 29.79
N LEU A 125 22.28 -0.78 29.22
CA LEU A 125 20.90 -0.32 29.17
C LEU A 125 20.11 -0.98 30.30
N LYS A 126 19.31 -0.17 31.01
CA LYS A 126 18.35 -0.68 31.99
C LYS A 126 17.07 -1.06 31.25
N ILE A 127 16.57 -2.26 31.54
CA ILE A 127 15.24 -2.67 31.07
C ILE A 127 14.20 -1.98 31.97
N GLU A 128 13.34 -1.16 31.38
CA GLU A 128 12.28 -0.46 32.12
C GLU A 128 11.03 -1.34 32.30
N GLU A 129 10.63 -2.03 31.24
CA GLU A 129 9.44 -2.88 31.23
C GLU A 129 9.68 -4.10 30.33
N VAL A 130 9.18 -5.27 30.76
CA VAL A 130 9.15 -6.49 29.95
C VAL A 130 7.70 -6.95 29.83
N GLU A 131 7.21 -7.00 28.60
CA GLU A 131 5.88 -7.52 28.30
C GLU A 131 5.97 -8.75 27.41
N ILE A 132 5.50 -9.89 27.92
CA ILE A 132 5.47 -11.14 27.16
C ILE A 132 4.10 -11.28 26.50
N ARG A 133 4.07 -11.16 25.17
CA ARG A 133 2.85 -11.35 24.37
C ARG A 133 2.97 -12.58 23.48
N ARG A 134 1.91 -13.40 23.44
CA ARG A 134 1.75 -14.42 22.39
C ARG A 134 1.09 -13.77 21.18
N THR A 135 1.80 -13.70 20.07
CA THR A 135 1.30 -13.15 18.81
C THR A 135 1.50 -14.14 17.66
N SER A 136 0.76 -13.96 16.58
CA SER A 136 1.01 -14.67 15.32
C SER A 136 2.35 -14.23 14.73
N LYS A 137 3.14 -15.17 14.19
CA LYS A 137 4.37 -14.86 13.46
C LYS A 137 4.11 -14.05 12.19
N VAL A 138 2.94 -14.25 11.58
CA VAL A 138 2.53 -13.57 10.35
C VAL A 138 1.42 -12.57 10.69
N PRO A 139 1.62 -11.26 10.45
CA PRO A 139 0.58 -10.27 10.66
C PRO A 139 -0.53 -10.44 9.62
N LEU A 140 -1.76 -10.12 10.02
CA LEU A 140 -2.88 -10.04 9.08
C LEU A 140 -2.63 -8.92 8.06
N TYR A 141 -3.08 -9.13 6.82
CA TYR A 141 -3.07 -8.09 5.80
C TYR A 141 -3.98 -6.93 6.19
N ARG A 142 -3.54 -5.70 5.92
CA ARG A 142 -4.41 -4.51 5.86
C ARG A 142 -4.74 -4.20 4.40
N GLU A 143 -5.68 -3.29 4.18
CA GLU A 143 -6.08 -2.91 2.81
C GLU A 143 -4.87 -2.49 1.95
N GLY A 144 -3.97 -1.67 2.50
CA GLY A 144 -2.75 -1.27 1.80
C GLY A 144 -1.80 -2.42 1.46
N ASP A 145 -1.76 -3.47 2.29
CA ASP A 145 -0.97 -4.67 2.00
C ASP A 145 -1.59 -5.47 0.86
N VAL A 146 -2.91 -5.60 0.83
CA VAL A 146 -3.63 -6.28 -0.27
C VAL A 146 -3.47 -5.50 -1.58
N VAL A 147 -3.58 -4.18 -1.56
CA VAL A 147 -3.30 -3.34 -2.75
C VAL A 147 -1.87 -3.54 -3.25
N ARG A 148 -0.89 -3.55 -2.34
CA ARG A 148 0.52 -3.82 -2.70
C ARG A 148 0.68 -5.20 -3.32
N LEU A 149 0.10 -6.23 -2.70
CA LEU A 149 0.19 -7.61 -3.18
C LEU A 149 -0.46 -7.76 -4.57
N MET A 150 -1.68 -7.25 -4.75
CA MET A 150 -2.36 -7.22 -6.05
C MET A 150 -1.48 -6.58 -7.14
N LYS A 151 -0.88 -5.42 -6.83
CA LYS A 151 0.04 -4.72 -7.75
C LYS A 151 1.30 -5.52 -8.08
N GLU A 152 1.95 -6.13 -7.08
CA GLU A 152 3.14 -6.95 -7.26
C GLU A 152 2.86 -8.22 -8.07
N ARG A 153 1.64 -8.76 -7.95
CA ARG A 153 1.19 -9.96 -8.65
C ARG A 153 0.59 -9.68 -10.04
N GLY A 154 0.44 -8.41 -10.42
CA GLY A 154 -0.17 -8.03 -11.70
C GLY A 154 -1.68 -8.31 -11.76
N ILE A 155 -2.36 -8.26 -10.61
CA ILE A 155 -3.80 -8.49 -10.49
C ILE A 155 -4.49 -7.17 -10.20
N GLY A 156 -5.45 -6.78 -11.05
CA GLY A 156 -6.19 -5.54 -10.91
C GLY A 156 -5.42 -4.28 -11.34
N ARG A 157 -6.13 -3.15 -11.31
CA ARG A 157 -5.69 -1.84 -11.83
C ARG A 157 -5.93 -0.74 -10.80
N PRO A 158 -5.32 0.45 -10.97
CA PRO A 158 -5.57 1.59 -10.07
C PRO A 158 -7.06 1.91 -9.85
N SER A 159 -7.90 1.67 -10.86
CA SER A 159 -9.36 1.87 -10.81
C SER A 159 -10.14 0.76 -10.10
N THR A 160 -9.54 -0.42 -9.86
CA THR A 160 -10.24 -1.60 -9.33
C THR A 160 -9.82 -1.96 -7.91
N TYR A 161 -8.62 -1.60 -7.45
CA TYR A 161 -8.10 -2.02 -6.14
C TYR A 161 -9.05 -1.75 -4.96
N SER A 162 -9.53 -0.51 -4.82
CA SER A 162 -10.44 -0.15 -3.74
C SER A 162 -11.80 -0.86 -3.88
N LYS A 163 -12.30 -1.02 -5.11
CA LYS A 163 -13.59 -1.67 -5.38
C LYS A 163 -13.57 -3.16 -5.07
N ILE A 164 -12.45 -3.85 -5.36
CA ILE A 164 -12.28 -5.28 -5.05
C ILE A 164 -12.36 -5.48 -3.54
N ILE A 165 -11.59 -4.71 -2.76
CA ILE A 165 -11.56 -4.81 -1.30
C ILE A 165 -12.93 -4.45 -0.71
N GLU A 166 -13.56 -3.40 -1.21
CA GLU A 166 -14.91 -3.00 -0.79
C GLU A 166 -15.94 -4.09 -1.08
N GLY A 167 -15.87 -4.74 -2.25
CA GLY A 167 -16.71 -5.87 -2.61
C GLY A 167 -16.58 -7.03 -1.63
N LEU A 168 -15.34 -7.46 -1.32
CA LEU A 168 -15.09 -8.54 -0.35
C LEU A 168 -15.71 -8.26 1.02
N ILE A 169 -15.66 -6.99 1.46
CA ILE A 169 -16.25 -6.57 2.74
C ILE A 169 -17.77 -6.50 2.64
N ARG A 170 -18.31 -5.89 1.59
CA ARG A 170 -19.75 -5.73 1.36
C ARG A 170 -20.46 -7.08 1.28
N HIS A 171 -19.85 -8.07 0.64
CA HIS A 171 -20.36 -9.44 0.56
C HIS A 171 -20.05 -10.29 1.79
N ARG A 172 -19.43 -9.72 2.84
CA ARG A 172 -19.09 -10.38 4.10
C ARG A 172 -18.16 -11.59 3.94
N TYR A 173 -17.36 -11.64 2.88
CA TYR A 173 -16.29 -12.63 2.74
C TYR A 173 -15.08 -12.27 3.61
N VAL A 174 -14.88 -10.98 3.84
CA VAL A 174 -13.82 -10.43 4.68
C VAL A 174 -14.39 -9.43 5.67
N ILE A 175 -13.87 -9.40 6.89
CA ILE A 175 -14.16 -8.37 7.90
C ILE A 175 -12.87 -7.68 8.35
N LYS A 176 -13.00 -6.44 8.84
CA LYS A 176 -11.93 -5.70 9.50
C LYS A 176 -12.02 -5.91 11.01
N ASN A 177 -10.92 -6.28 11.64
CA ASN A 177 -10.82 -6.27 13.10
C ASN A 177 -10.63 -4.84 13.64
N LYS A 178 -10.64 -4.68 14.97
CA LYS A 178 -10.46 -3.39 15.65
C LYS A 178 -9.14 -2.66 15.33
N TRP A 179 -8.14 -3.37 14.81
CA TRP A 179 -6.83 -2.84 14.45
C TRP A 179 -6.66 -2.63 12.94
N GLY A 180 -7.73 -2.85 12.16
CA GLY A 180 -7.74 -2.70 10.69
C GLY A 180 -7.16 -3.89 9.92
N GLY A 181 -6.88 -5.02 10.58
CA GLY A 181 -6.50 -6.27 9.92
C GLY A 181 -7.69 -6.95 9.27
N LEU A 182 -7.49 -7.47 8.06
CA LEU A 182 -8.49 -8.19 7.27
C LEU A 182 -8.49 -9.68 7.63
N ILE A 183 -9.69 -10.21 7.87
CA ILE A 183 -9.90 -11.61 8.27
C ILE A 183 -11.00 -12.21 7.38
N ALA A 184 -10.73 -13.38 6.80
CA ALA A 184 -11.72 -14.13 6.05
C ALA A 184 -12.79 -14.71 6.99
N THR A 185 -14.06 -14.56 6.63
CA THR A 185 -15.19 -15.11 7.40
C THR A 185 -15.33 -16.62 7.16
N GLY A 186 -16.25 -17.28 7.87
CA GLY A 186 -16.65 -18.67 7.55
C GLY A 186 -17.14 -18.78 6.10
N LEU A 187 -18.10 -17.92 5.75
CA LEU A 187 -18.66 -17.83 4.39
C LEU A 187 -17.56 -17.57 3.34
N GLY A 188 -16.66 -16.62 3.57
CA GLY A 188 -15.58 -16.32 2.62
C GLY A 188 -14.66 -17.51 2.37
N ARG A 189 -14.34 -18.27 3.42
CA ARG A 189 -13.53 -19.50 3.30
C ARG A 189 -14.27 -20.61 2.56
N GLU A 190 -15.54 -20.82 2.85
CA GLU A 190 -16.37 -21.83 2.18
C GLU A 190 -16.51 -21.53 0.69
N VAL A 191 -16.84 -20.29 0.34
CA VAL A 191 -16.95 -19.84 -1.07
C VAL A 191 -15.61 -20.01 -1.79
N TYR A 192 -14.51 -19.55 -1.19
CA TYR A 192 -13.19 -19.71 -1.79
C TYR A 192 -12.82 -21.18 -1.97
N ASN A 193 -13.03 -22.03 -0.96
CA ASN A 193 -12.71 -23.46 -1.06
C ASN A 193 -13.56 -24.18 -2.11
N TYR A 194 -14.84 -23.82 -2.22
CA TYR A 194 -15.72 -24.35 -3.25
C TYR A 194 -15.20 -23.97 -4.66
N LEU A 195 -14.89 -22.69 -4.86
CA LEU A 195 -14.36 -22.20 -6.13
C LEU A 195 -12.98 -22.80 -6.45
N ALA A 196 -12.06 -22.83 -5.50
CA ALA A 196 -10.72 -23.39 -5.70
C ALA A 196 -10.76 -24.88 -6.05
N LYS A 197 -11.68 -25.64 -5.45
CA LYS A 197 -11.81 -27.10 -5.69
C LYS A 197 -12.46 -27.42 -7.02
N ARG A 198 -13.41 -26.61 -7.50
CA ARG A 198 -14.22 -26.91 -8.70
C ARG A 198 -13.87 -26.09 -9.93
N PHE A 199 -13.32 -24.91 -9.70
CA PHE A 199 -13.03 -23.88 -10.70
C PHE A 199 -11.64 -23.28 -10.47
N GLY A 200 -10.70 -24.09 -9.95
CA GLY A 200 -9.37 -23.63 -9.54
C GLY A 200 -8.63 -22.85 -10.63
N ASP A 201 -8.76 -23.30 -11.88
CA ASP A 201 -8.15 -22.63 -13.03
C ASP A 201 -8.71 -21.21 -13.24
N LEU A 202 -10.02 -20.99 -13.05
CA LEU A 202 -10.66 -19.68 -13.18
C LEU A 202 -10.27 -18.69 -12.08
N VAL A 203 -10.08 -19.18 -10.85
CA VAL A 203 -9.79 -18.33 -9.68
C VAL A 203 -8.30 -18.23 -9.37
N SER A 204 -7.45 -18.80 -10.21
CA SER A 204 -5.99 -18.77 -10.02
C SER A 204 -5.41 -17.37 -10.28
N GLU A 205 -4.31 -17.07 -9.59
CA GLU A 205 -3.56 -15.82 -9.80
C GLU A 205 -3.04 -15.72 -11.23
N SER A 206 -2.56 -16.83 -11.81
CA SER A 206 -2.01 -16.89 -13.17
C SER A 206 -3.06 -16.53 -14.21
N THR A 207 -4.23 -17.18 -14.19
CA THR A 207 -5.30 -16.91 -15.16
C THR A 207 -5.77 -15.47 -15.07
N THR A 208 -5.89 -14.94 -13.85
CA THR A 208 -6.30 -13.54 -13.64
C THR A 208 -5.28 -12.57 -14.23
N ARG A 209 -3.99 -12.82 -13.99
CA ARG A 209 -2.90 -11.98 -14.53
C ARG A 209 -2.83 -12.06 -16.05
N ASP A 210 -2.95 -13.24 -16.63
CA ASP A 210 -2.87 -13.45 -18.07
C ASP A 210 -4.05 -12.75 -18.77
N LEU A 211 -5.23 -12.73 -18.14
CA LEU A 211 -6.38 -11.97 -18.62
C LEU A 211 -6.12 -10.45 -18.56
N GLU A 212 -5.56 -9.94 -17.46
CA GLU A 212 -5.17 -8.53 -17.33
C GLU A 212 -4.14 -8.10 -18.38
N GLU A 213 -3.19 -8.98 -18.71
CA GLU A 213 -2.22 -8.75 -19.78
C GLU A 213 -2.91 -8.66 -21.15
N LYS A 214 -3.80 -9.60 -21.48
CA LYS A 214 -4.60 -9.55 -22.72
C LYS A 214 -5.42 -8.27 -22.83
N MET A 215 -6.07 -7.84 -21.74
CA MET A 215 -6.80 -6.57 -21.72
C MET A 215 -5.89 -5.37 -21.98
N THR A 216 -4.66 -5.39 -21.45
CA THR A 216 -3.65 -4.36 -21.74
C THR A 216 -3.24 -4.36 -23.21
N LEU A 217 -3.05 -5.54 -23.81
CA LEU A 217 -2.71 -5.65 -25.24
C LEU A 217 -3.84 -5.11 -26.13
N ILE A 218 -5.11 -5.34 -25.76
CA ILE A 218 -6.26 -4.75 -26.45
C ILE A 218 -6.24 -3.22 -26.33
N GLU A 219 -6.01 -2.69 -25.12
CA GLU A 219 -5.92 -1.24 -24.86
C GLU A 219 -4.83 -0.56 -25.71
N MET A 220 -3.70 -1.25 -25.92
CA MET A 220 -2.61 -0.79 -26.79
C MET A 220 -2.86 -1.00 -28.29
N GLY A 221 -3.99 -1.61 -28.68
CA GLY A 221 -4.30 -1.96 -30.07
C GLY A 221 -3.42 -3.09 -30.64
N LYS A 222 -2.76 -3.88 -29.79
CA LYS A 222 -1.86 -4.99 -30.20
C LYS A 222 -2.58 -6.31 -30.45
N VAL A 223 -3.79 -6.47 -29.90
CA VAL A 223 -4.61 -7.68 -30.01
C VAL A 223 -6.05 -7.29 -30.31
N ASP A 224 -6.70 -8.05 -31.20
CA ASP A 224 -8.11 -7.88 -31.52
C ASP A 224 -9.00 -8.37 -30.37
N TYR A 225 -9.93 -7.52 -29.92
CA TYR A 225 -10.81 -7.84 -28.79
C TYR A 225 -11.75 -9.02 -29.09
N GLN A 226 -12.19 -9.18 -30.35
CA GLN A 226 -13.09 -10.28 -30.71
C GLN A 226 -12.39 -11.63 -30.61
N SER A 227 -11.11 -11.69 -30.97
CA SER A 227 -10.29 -12.90 -30.82
C SER A 227 -10.21 -13.35 -29.36
N VAL A 228 -9.98 -12.41 -28.43
CA VAL A 228 -9.90 -12.68 -26.99
C VAL A 228 -11.25 -13.11 -26.43
N LEU A 229 -12.34 -12.43 -26.82
CA LEU A 229 -13.69 -12.80 -26.39
C LEU A 229 -14.09 -14.20 -26.85
N ARG A 230 -13.76 -14.60 -28.09
CA ARG A 230 -14.03 -15.96 -28.59
C ARG A 230 -13.32 -17.02 -27.75
N VAL A 231 -12.02 -16.86 -27.53
CA VAL A 231 -11.23 -17.80 -26.71
C VAL A 231 -11.78 -17.90 -25.28
N MET A 232 -12.16 -16.78 -24.68
CA MET A 232 -12.74 -16.78 -23.33
C MET A 232 -14.12 -17.44 -23.29
N ALA A 233 -14.96 -17.22 -24.31
CA ALA A 233 -16.27 -17.85 -24.40
C ALA A 233 -16.12 -19.38 -24.49
N ASP A 234 -15.21 -19.87 -25.33
CA ASP A 234 -14.94 -21.30 -25.49
C ASP A 234 -14.45 -21.93 -24.16
N GLN A 235 -13.52 -21.25 -23.47
CA GLN A 235 -13.03 -21.69 -22.15
C GLN A 235 -14.15 -21.74 -21.11
N LEU A 236 -15.04 -20.74 -21.10
CA LEU A 236 -16.16 -20.68 -20.17
C LEU A 236 -17.17 -21.80 -20.45
N ASP A 237 -17.48 -22.07 -21.71
CA ASP A 237 -18.40 -23.13 -22.11
C ASP A 237 -17.90 -24.52 -21.71
N GLU A 238 -16.60 -24.79 -21.86
CA GLU A 238 -15.99 -26.03 -21.39
C GLU A 238 -16.12 -26.20 -19.87
N LEU A 239 -15.89 -25.12 -19.13
CA LEU A 239 -15.97 -25.12 -17.68
C LEU A 239 -17.41 -25.28 -17.17
N LEU A 240 -18.39 -24.66 -17.82
CA LEU A 240 -19.81 -24.79 -17.49
C LEU A 240 -20.32 -26.22 -17.76
N LYS A 241 -19.92 -26.84 -18.87
CA LYS A 241 -20.23 -28.26 -19.16
C LYS A 241 -19.62 -29.22 -18.13
N GLY A 242 -18.45 -28.86 -17.57
CA GLY A 242 -17.84 -29.59 -16.45
C GLY A 242 -18.63 -29.45 -15.15
N ALA A 243 -19.22 -28.27 -14.91
CA ALA A 243 -19.96 -27.95 -13.69
C ALA A 243 -21.36 -28.60 -13.65
N GLU A 244 -22.09 -28.65 -14.77
CA GLU A 244 -23.43 -29.26 -14.84
C GLU A 244 -23.44 -30.76 -14.49
N LYS A 245 -22.31 -31.45 -14.67
CA LYS A 245 -22.15 -32.87 -14.33
C LYS A 245 -22.08 -33.13 -12.82
N ILE A 246 -21.97 -32.10 -11.98
CA ILE A 246 -21.74 -32.24 -10.55
C ILE A 246 -22.76 -31.35 -9.83
N GLY A 247 -23.91 -31.95 -9.49
CA GLY A 247 -25.13 -31.30 -9.00
C GLY A 247 -25.00 -30.29 -7.83
N PRO A 248 -26.12 -29.67 -7.43
CA PRO A 248 -26.13 -28.47 -6.60
C PRO A 248 -25.47 -28.67 -5.23
N ILE A 249 -24.98 -27.57 -4.66
CA ILE A 249 -24.47 -27.49 -3.29
C ILE A 249 -25.59 -27.95 -2.34
N SER A 250 -25.42 -29.10 -1.70
CA SER A 250 -26.33 -29.54 -0.64
C SER A 250 -26.30 -28.49 0.48
N LYS A 251 -27.49 -28.02 0.87
CA LYS A 251 -27.68 -27.14 2.03
C LYS A 251 -27.15 -27.78 3.31
#